data_AF-A4EBW8-F1
#
_entry.id   AF-A4EBW8-F1
#
_cell.length_a   1.000
_cell.length_b   1.000
_cell.length_c   1.000
_cell.angle_alpha   90.00
_cell.angle_beta   90.00
_cell.angle_gamma   90.00
#
_symmetry.space_group_name_H-M   'P 1'
#
loop_
_entity.id
_entity.type
_entity.pdbx_description
1 polymer ?
#
loop_
_entity_poly.entity_id
_entity_poly.type
_entity_poly.pdbx_seq_one_letter_code
_entity_poly.pdbx_strand_id
1 'polypeptide(L)' 'MASRRTVSVELANDEDCSYLDLGKYNCVAVMESQSYTSDGILFEVTHARTHPEIFHYRVNSKR' A
#
# COMPACT_ATOMS: atom_id res chain seq x y z
N MET A 1 2.18 13.01 -16.11
CA MET A 1 2.33 12.54 -14.73
C MET A 1 2.38 11.03 -14.74
N ALA A 2 3.40 10.44 -14.13
CA ALA A 2 3.55 9.00 -14.02
C ALA A 2 3.30 8.59 -12.57
N SER A 3 2.76 7.39 -12.35
CA SER A 3 2.57 6.85 -11.01
C SER A 3 3.07 5.42 -10.97
N ARG A 4 3.88 5.12 -9.95
CA ARG A 4 4.37 3.78 -9.66
C ARG A 4 3.70 3.31 -8.37
N ARG A 5 3.14 2.11 -8.38
CA ARG A 5 2.54 1.49 -7.19
C ARG A 5 3.25 0.18 -6.90
N THR A 6 3.60 -0.01 -5.64
CA THR A 6 4.09 -1.28 -5.10
C THR A 6 3.07 -1.78 -4.11
N VAL A 7 2.68 -3.05 -4.25
CA VAL A 7 1.75 -3.71 -3.33
C VAL A 7 2.49 -4.91 -2.71
N SER A 8 2.55 -4.94 -1.39
CA SER A 8 3.26 -5.95 -0.59
C SER A 8 2.38 -6.42 0.57
N VAL A 9 2.82 -7.50 1.22
CA VAL A 9 2.32 -7.93 2.53
C VAL A 9 3.48 -7.82 3.50
N GLU A 10 3.26 -7.17 4.63
CA GLU A 10 4.27 -6.97 5.67
C GLU A 10 3.75 -7.45 7.01
N LEU A 11 4.66 -7.87 7.90
CA LEU A 11 4.30 -8.16 9.29
C LEU A 11 3.73 -6.91 9.95
N ALA A 12 2.74 -7.11 10.81
CA ALA A 12 2.15 -6.04 11.59
C ALA A 12 3.17 -5.48 12.57
N ASN A 13 3.25 -4.16 12.65
CA ASN A 13 4.05 -3.46 13.65
C ASN A 13 3.18 -2.98 14.82
N ASP A 14 3.80 -2.32 15.80
CA ASP A 14 3.10 -1.86 17.00
C ASP A 14 2.01 -0.81 16.69
N GLU A 15 2.21 0.04 15.66
CA GLU A 15 1.19 1.00 15.22
C GLU A 15 -0.01 0.30 14.58
N ASP A 16 0.24 -0.68 13.70
CA ASP A 16 -0.81 -1.48 13.08
C ASP A 16 -1.67 -2.15 14.17
N CYS A 17 -1.03 -2.75 15.18
CA CYS A 17 -1.72 -3.36 16.32
C CYS A 17 -2.46 -2.36 17.22
N SER A 18 -2.04 -1.08 17.23
CA SER A 18 -2.68 -0.03 18.03
C SER A 18 -3.92 0.56 17.36
N TYR A 19 -3.94 0.60 16.03
CA TYR A 19 -5.01 1.26 15.26
C TYR A 19 -5.91 0.29 14.47
N LEU A 20 -5.49 -0.95 14.25
CA LEU A 20 -6.25 -1.97 13.52
C LEU A 20 -6.53 -3.17 14.43
N ASP A 21 -7.77 -3.64 14.44
CA ASP A 21 -8.09 -4.97 14.97
C ASP A 21 -7.69 -6.01 13.93
N LEU A 22 -6.52 -6.63 14.13
CA LEU A 22 -5.96 -7.63 13.22
C LEU A 22 -6.52 -9.04 13.45
N GLY A 23 -7.27 -9.27 14.53
CA GLY A 23 -7.81 -10.58 14.88
C GLY A 23 -6.75 -11.70 14.87
N LYS A 24 -6.88 -12.63 13.91
CA LYS A 24 -5.94 -13.76 13.73
C LYS A 24 -4.75 -13.46 12.82
N TYR A 25 -4.71 -12.29 12.19
CA TYR A 25 -3.68 -11.91 11.25
C TYR A 25 -2.51 -11.24 11.98
N ASN A 26 -1.29 -11.57 11.57
CA ASN A 26 -0.06 -10.94 12.06
C ASN A 26 0.63 -10.11 10.96
N CYS A 27 -0.12 -9.72 9.94
CA CYS A 27 0.36 -8.99 8.77
C CYS A 27 -0.68 -8.00 8.27
N VAL A 28 -0.24 -7.04 7.47
CA VAL A 28 -1.06 -6.03 6.79
C VAL A 28 -0.71 -6.00 5.30
N ALA A 29 -1.69 -5.65 4.49
CA ALA A 29 -1.44 -5.30 3.10
C ALA A 29 -0.90 -3.87 3.04
N VAL A 30 0.23 -3.69 2.37
CA VAL A 30 0.89 -2.39 2.23
C VAL A 30 0.87 -1.96 0.77
N MET A 31 0.40 -0.74 0.53
CA MET A 31 0.43 -0.11 -0.77
C MET A 31 1.26 1.16 -0.69
N GLU A 32 2.37 1.19 -1.42
CA GLU A 32 3.16 2.39 -1.66
C GLU A 32 2.80 2.96 -3.03
N SER A 33 2.39 4.22 -3.08
CA SER A 33 2.11 4.94 -4.32
C SER A 33 3.05 6.13 -4.45
N GLN A 34 3.83 6.15 -5.52
CA GLN A 34 4.75 7.23 -5.86
C GLN A 34 4.19 7.97 -7.08
N SER A 35 4.06 9.29 -6.98
CA SER A 35 3.56 10.15 -8.05
C SER A 35 4.67 11.08 -8.54
N TYR A 36 4.86 11.16 -9.85
CA TYR A 36 5.93 11.95 -10.48
C TYR A 36 5.34 13.03 -11.39
N THR A 37 5.97 14.21 -11.38
CA THR A 37 5.66 15.31 -12.30
C THR A 37 5.98 14.93 -13.75
N SER A 38 5.62 15.78 -14.72
CA SER A 38 6.00 15.59 -16.13
C SER A 38 7.51 15.50 -16.34
N ASP A 39 8.29 16.17 -15.49
CA ASP A 39 9.75 16.27 -15.59
C ASP A 39 10.45 15.09 -14.87
N GLY A 40 9.68 14.11 -14.39
CA GLY A 40 10.20 12.94 -13.69
C GLY A 40 10.56 13.19 -12.22
N ILE A 41 10.23 14.35 -11.66
CA ILE A 41 10.50 14.67 -10.26
C ILE A 41 9.44 13.99 -9.38
N LEU A 42 9.89 13.33 -8.29
CA LEU A 42 8.99 12.76 -7.29
C LEU A 42 8.23 13.88 -6.57
N PHE A 43 6.90 13.85 -6.69
CA PHE A 43 6.01 14.83 -6.10
C PHE A 43 5.42 14.34 -4.77
N GLU A 44 5.02 13.07 -4.71
CA GLU A 44 4.31 12.52 -3.56
C GLU A 44 4.62 11.03 -3.39
N VAL A 45 4.72 10.60 -2.13
CA VAL A 45 4.70 9.19 -1.74
C VAL A 45 3.62 8.99 -0.69
N THR A 46 2.76 8.01 -0.91
CA THR A 46 1.75 7.59 0.06
C THR A 46 1.97 6.15 0.45
N HIS A 47 1.95 5.87 1.75
CA HIS A 47 1.98 4.54 2.33
C HIS A 47 0.64 4.24 2.99
N ALA A 48 -0.10 3.29 2.44
CA ALA A 48 -1.33 2.79 3.04
C ALA A 48 -1.08 1.39 3.60
N ARG A 49 -1.40 1.20 4.89
CA ARG A 49 -1.38 -0.11 5.58
C ARG A 49 -2.82 -0.48 5.88
N THR A 50 -3.25 -1.68 5.49
CA THR A 50 -4.68 -2.06 5.54
C THR A 50 -4.84 -3.48 6.05
N HIS A 51 -5.91 -3.69 6.83
CA HIS A 51 -6.28 -5.01 7.34
C HIS A 51 -6.45 -6.01 6.17
N PRO A 52 -5.82 -7.20 6.22
CA PRO A 52 -5.79 -8.13 5.09
C PRO A 52 -7.17 -8.59 4.61
N GLU A 53 -8.11 -8.80 5.53
CA GLU A 53 -9.42 -9.38 5.21
C GLU A 53 -10.27 -8.48 4.28
N ILE A 54 -10.09 -7.16 4.35
CA ILE A 54 -10.85 -6.20 3.54
C ILE A 54 -10.05 -5.67 2.35
N PHE A 55 -8.77 -6.04 2.23
CA PHE A 55 -7.91 -5.50 1.21
C PHE A 55 -8.12 -6.21 -0.13
N HIS A 56 -8.42 -5.42 -1.16
CA HIS A 56 -8.52 -5.90 -2.54
C HIS A 56 -7.82 -4.93 -3.48
N TYR A 57 -6.92 -5.47 -4.32
CA TYR A 57 -6.24 -4.70 -5.36
C TYR A 57 -6.39 -5.38 -6.71
N ARG A 58 -6.71 -4.60 -7.74
CA ARG A 58 -6.92 -5.09 -9.12
C ARG A 58 -6.08 -4.27 -10.09
N VAL A 59 -5.27 -4.97 -10.89
CA VAL A 59 -4.54 -4.39 -12.03
C VAL A 59 -5.21 -4.83 -13.31
N ASN A 60 -5.45 -3.88 -14.21
CA ASN A 60 -5.78 -4.18 -15.59
C ASN A 60 -4.52 -3.94 -16.43
N SER A 61 -3.91 -5.01 -16.91
CA SER A 61 -2.79 -4.94 -17.84
C SER A 61 -3.31 -5.15 -19.26
N LYS A 62 -2.94 -4.25 -20.18
CA LYS A 62 -3.17 -4.45 -21.62
C LYS A 62 -1.86 -4.97 -22.20
N ARG A 63 -1.93 -6.13 -22.86
CA ARG A 63 -0.79 -6.73 -23.56
C ARG A 63 -0.40 -5.90 -24.78
#